data_AF-W5M4J3-F1
#
_entry.id   AF-W5M4J3-F1
#
_cell.length_a   1.000
_cell.length_b   1.000
_cell.length_c   1.000
_cell.angle_alpha   90.00
_cell.angle_beta   90.00
_cell.angle_gamma   90.00
#
_symmetry.space_group_name_H-M   'P 1'
#
loop_
_entity.id
_entity.type
_entity.pdbx_description
1 polymer ?
#
loop_
_entity_poly.entity_id
_entity_poly.type
_entity_poly.pdbx_seq_one_letter_code
_entity_poly.pdbx_strand_id
1 'polypeptide(L)'
;SSDFCLFLIAVCFPFIIFLCYAYGYCSHKLYKAGTVVFDYQKDVPTFLFLVCRFVLQALRKTRGQLYDNDLLARNINQLTFTFYNCRLEPNNLRWYCSAFGYGWDYPDSSFRDIPLCYPEVLFFRLLAMIVCSEEFRLSPLGLTNVRKIMRTLQPIDELKKGPFSLQASVREYRTVEVGIEVDIALDVTDRASKPVWAGLVTLLSRDTKKLNKWQPACGSHEPKEVKTIELNVPWYTGLKCAYASWNYNPHHLFSSITKLLGYKHPTVHSLWMISRC
;
A
#
# COMPACT_ATOMS: atom_id res chain seq x y z
N SER A 1 25.40 -29.99 25.13
CA SER A 1 24.83 -28.69 24.72
C SER A 1 24.63 -28.62 23.19
N SER A 2 25.67 -28.90 22.40
CA SER A 2 25.63 -29.03 20.91
C SER A 2 24.51 -29.94 20.37
N ASP A 3 24.40 -31.16 20.90
CA ASP A 3 23.55 -32.20 20.28
C ASP A 3 22.05 -31.97 20.54
N PHE A 4 21.73 -31.32 21.66
CA PHE A 4 20.38 -30.87 21.96
C PHE A 4 19.94 -29.75 21.00
N CYS A 5 20.86 -28.86 20.61
CA CYS A 5 20.60 -27.79 19.66
C CYS A 5 20.37 -28.34 18.24
N LEU A 6 21.19 -29.30 17.81
CA LEU A 6 21.03 -30.00 16.52
C LEU A 6 19.72 -30.79 16.44
N PHE A 7 19.33 -31.46 17.53
CA PHE A 7 18.05 -32.17 17.62
C PHE A 7 16.86 -31.20 17.56
N LEU A 8 16.92 -30.07 18.26
CA LEU A 8 15.88 -29.04 18.20
C LEU A 8 15.74 -28.49 16.77
N ILE A 9 16.85 -28.20 16.10
CA ILE A 9 16.84 -27.73 14.70
C ILE A 9 16.23 -28.80 13.78
N ALA A 10 16.62 -30.07 13.93
CA ALA A 10 16.11 -31.16 13.09
C ALA A 10 14.60 -31.41 13.24
N VAL A 11 14.02 -31.17 14.43
CA VAL A 11 12.58 -31.32 14.69
C VAL A 11 11.80 -30.05 14.33
N CYS A 12 12.33 -28.87 14.66
CA CYS A 12 11.64 -27.61 14.40
C CYS A 12 11.66 -27.23 12.91
N PHE A 13 12.72 -27.55 12.17
CA PHE A 13 12.84 -27.20 10.75
C PHE A 13 11.74 -27.77 9.86
N PRO A 14 11.41 -29.08 9.88
CA PRO A 14 10.31 -29.62 9.07
C PRO A 14 8.94 -29.07 9.52
N PHE A 15 8.74 -28.81 10.81
CA PHE A 15 7.51 -28.21 11.31
C PHE A 15 7.34 -26.75 10.83
N ILE A 16 8.42 -25.96 10.84
CA ILE A 16 8.43 -24.61 10.29
C ILE A 16 8.15 -24.64 8.79
N ILE A 17 8.77 -25.56 8.04
CA ILE A 17 8.49 -25.74 6.60
C ILE A 17 7.03 -26.09 6.36
N PHE A 18 6.45 -27.01 7.15
CA PHE A 18 5.05 -27.38 7.05
C PHE A 18 4.13 -26.19 7.32
N LEU A 19 4.39 -25.42 8.37
CA LEU A 19 3.63 -24.20 8.66
C LEU A 19 3.76 -23.19 7.52
N CYS A 20 4.97 -22.92 7.03
CA CYS A 20 5.19 -22.02 5.90
C CYS A 20 4.44 -22.49 4.64
N TYR A 21 4.45 -23.81 4.36
CA TYR A 21 3.71 -24.40 3.25
C TYR A 21 2.20 -24.29 3.45
N ALA A 22 1.68 -24.63 4.63
CA ALA A 22 0.25 -24.55 4.94
C ALA A 22 -0.27 -23.11 4.86
N TYR A 23 0.42 -22.14 5.49
CA TYR A 23 0.07 -20.72 5.41
C TYR A 23 0.18 -20.18 3.99
N GLY A 24 1.22 -20.58 3.24
CA GLY A 24 1.41 -20.22 1.84
C GLY A 24 0.31 -20.79 0.94
N TYR A 25 -0.09 -22.05 1.13
CA TYR A 25 -1.14 -22.72 0.38
C TYR A 25 -2.52 -22.13 0.68
N CYS A 26 -2.86 -21.90 1.94
CA CYS A 26 -4.10 -21.23 2.33
C CYS A 26 -4.17 -19.81 1.73
N SER A 27 -3.09 -19.04 1.83
CA SER A 27 -3.02 -17.70 1.22
C SER A 27 -3.18 -17.77 -0.31
N HIS A 28 -2.56 -18.74 -0.96
CA HIS A 28 -2.70 -18.96 -2.41
C HIS A 28 -4.13 -19.34 -2.82
N LYS A 29 -4.78 -20.24 -2.06
CA LYS A 29 -6.17 -20.64 -2.30
C LYS A 29 -7.14 -19.46 -2.14
N LEU A 30 -6.94 -18.63 -1.12
CA LEU A 30 -7.71 -17.40 -0.88
C LEU A 30 -7.50 -16.37 -2.01
N TYR A 31 -6.33 -16.35 -2.63
CA TYR A 31 -5.95 -15.36 -3.63
C TYR A 31 -6.40 -15.70 -5.06
N LYS A 32 -6.66 -16.98 -5.38
CA LYS A 32 -6.87 -17.47 -6.77
C LYS A 32 -8.31 -17.31 -7.32
N ALA A 33 -9.20 -16.59 -6.64
CA ALA A 33 -10.51 -16.24 -7.18
C ALA A 33 -10.48 -14.80 -7.73
N GLY A 34 -11.06 -14.52 -8.89
CA GLY A 34 -11.25 -13.14 -9.35
C GLY A 34 -12.37 -12.46 -8.55
N THR A 35 -12.24 -11.16 -8.27
CA THR A 35 -13.10 -10.38 -7.35
C THR A 35 -13.23 -11.03 -5.97
N VAL A 36 -12.22 -10.87 -5.11
CA VAL A 36 -12.23 -11.48 -3.77
C VAL A 36 -12.64 -10.48 -2.70
N VAL A 37 -13.65 -10.88 -1.95
CA VAL A 37 -14.14 -10.23 -0.75
C VAL A 37 -13.57 -10.98 0.45
N PHE A 38 -12.82 -10.30 1.31
CA PHE A 38 -12.17 -10.88 2.48
C PHE A 38 -12.72 -10.30 3.77
N ASP A 39 -12.89 -11.15 4.78
CA ASP A 39 -13.11 -10.69 6.16
C ASP A 39 -11.78 -10.20 6.71
N TYR A 40 -11.68 -8.89 6.99
CA TYR A 40 -10.45 -8.30 7.52
C TYR A 40 -9.97 -8.99 8.81
N GLN A 41 -10.90 -9.55 9.60
CA GLN A 41 -10.60 -10.16 10.89
C GLN A 41 -10.18 -11.65 10.82
N LYS A 42 -10.36 -12.31 9.67
CA LYS A 42 -10.15 -13.76 9.55
C LYS A 42 -9.22 -14.14 8.41
N ASP A 43 -9.66 -13.87 7.19
CA ASP A 43 -9.12 -14.52 5.99
C ASP A 43 -8.40 -13.50 5.12
N VAL A 44 -7.16 -13.19 5.45
CA VAL A 44 -6.35 -12.23 4.70
C VAL A 44 -5.00 -12.86 4.34
N PRO A 45 -4.53 -12.69 3.08
CA PRO A 45 -3.23 -13.23 2.69
C PRO A 45 -2.13 -12.71 3.62
N THR A 46 -1.27 -13.64 4.05
CA THR A 46 -0.15 -13.30 4.92
C THR A 46 0.86 -12.41 4.20
N PHE A 47 1.55 -11.54 4.94
CA PHE A 47 2.56 -10.67 4.34
C PHE A 47 3.72 -11.45 3.72
N LEU A 48 4.14 -12.57 4.33
CA LEU A 48 5.18 -13.43 3.76
C LEU A 48 4.77 -13.96 2.39
N PHE A 49 3.52 -14.41 2.24
CA PHE A 49 2.98 -14.83 0.95
C PHE A 49 3.02 -13.68 -0.08
N LEU A 50 2.60 -12.47 0.31
CA LEU A 50 2.62 -11.30 -0.57
C LEU A 50 4.05 -10.91 -0.99
N VAL A 51 5.04 -11.06 -0.11
CA VAL A 51 6.46 -10.83 -0.43
C VAL A 51 6.98 -11.87 -1.41
N CYS A 52 6.70 -13.16 -1.19
CA CYS A 52 7.08 -14.22 -2.14
C CYS A 52 6.49 -13.96 -3.52
N ARG A 53 5.21 -13.56 -3.58
CA ARG A 53 4.53 -13.16 -4.82
C ARG A 53 5.16 -11.92 -5.44
N PHE A 54 5.49 -10.91 -4.65
CA PHE A 54 6.18 -9.71 -5.11
C PHE A 54 7.49 -10.07 -5.81
N VAL A 55 8.33 -10.87 -5.17
CA VAL A 55 9.62 -11.32 -5.73
C VAL A 55 9.39 -12.11 -7.01
N LEU A 56 8.45 -13.07 -7.01
CA LEU A 56 8.13 -13.87 -8.19
C LEU A 56 7.68 -13.00 -9.37
N GLN A 57 6.79 -12.03 -9.15
CA GLN A 57 6.31 -11.12 -10.18
C GLN A 57 7.40 -10.14 -10.63
N ALA A 58 8.24 -9.65 -9.72
CA ALA A 58 9.37 -8.80 -10.03
C ALA A 58 10.42 -9.51 -10.92
N LEU A 59 10.59 -10.83 -10.76
CA LEU A 59 11.46 -11.64 -11.62
C LEU A 59 10.84 -11.93 -12.98
N ARG A 60 9.51 -12.03 -13.08
CA ARG A 60 8.79 -12.32 -14.32
C ARG A 60 8.55 -11.08 -15.20
N LYS A 61 8.35 -9.91 -14.59
CA LYS A 61 7.94 -8.68 -15.27
C LYS A 61 9.03 -7.63 -15.25
N THR A 62 9.37 -7.12 -16.42
CA THR A 62 10.34 -6.04 -16.59
C THR A 62 9.68 -4.67 -16.37
N ARG A 63 10.47 -3.69 -15.91
CA ARG A 63 10.00 -2.33 -15.61
C ARG A 63 9.65 -1.59 -16.91
N GLY A 64 8.60 -0.78 -16.88
CA GLY A 64 8.21 0.08 -18.01
C GLY A 64 7.55 -0.66 -19.19
N GLN A 65 7.25 -1.95 -19.07
CA GLN A 65 6.48 -2.70 -20.05
C GLN A 65 5.05 -2.96 -19.57
N LEU A 66 4.09 -2.82 -20.49
CA LEU A 66 2.70 -3.22 -20.26
C LEU A 66 2.53 -4.66 -20.74
N TYR A 67 2.14 -5.55 -19.84
CA TYR A 67 1.89 -6.94 -20.19
C TYR A 67 0.43 -7.10 -20.61
N ASP A 68 0.20 -7.64 -21.80
CA ASP A 68 -1.13 -8.05 -22.23
C ASP A 68 -1.48 -9.41 -21.63
N ASN A 69 -2.67 -9.49 -21.05
CA ASN A 69 -3.32 -10.75 -20.73
C ASN A 69 -4.51 -10.83 -21.69
N ASP A 70 -4.48 -11.80 -22.61
CA ASP A 70 -5.49 -11.97 -23.67
C ASP A 70 -6.94 -12.13 -23.14
N LEU A 71 -7.09 -12.48 -21.86
CA LEU A 71 -8.37 -12.57 -21.14
C LEU A 71 -8.86 -11.24 -20.56
N LEU A 72 -7.97 -10.25 -20.35
CA LEU A 72 -8.21 -9.02 -19.59
C LEU A 72 -8.38 -7.76 -20.44
N ALA A 73 -8.07 -7.81 -21.74
CA ALA A 73 -8.31 -6.70 -22.67
C ALA A 73 -9.79 -6.27 -22.75
N ARG A 74 -10.72 -7.06 -22.19
CA ARG A 74 -12.17 -6.81 -22.25
C ARG A 74 -12.80 -6.26 -20.96
N ASN A 75 -12.12 -6.24 -19.80
CA ASN A 75 -12.71 -5.75 -18.55
C ASN A 75 -11.66 -5.21 -17.57
N ILE A 76 -11.30 -3.94 -17.70
CA ILE A 76 -10.32 -3.26 -16.82
C ILE A 76 -10.82 -3.17 -15.36
N ASN A 77 -12.13 -3.35 -15.11
CA ASN A 77 -12.76 -3.36 -13.77
C ASN A 77 -12.57 -4.66 -12.96
N GLN A 78 -11.89 -5.69 -13.46
CA GLN A 78 -11.86 -7.00 -12.78
C GLN A 78 -10.86 -7.12 -11.63
N LEU A 79 -9.75 -6.37 -11.62
CA LEU A 79 -8.79 -6.45 -10.51
C LEU A 79 -9.25 -5.58 -9.34
N THR A 80 -10.19 -6.13 -8.59
CA THR A 80 -10.80 -5.52 -7.41
C THR A 80 -10.67 -6.44 -6.21
N PHE A 81 -10.18 -5.90 -5.10
CA PHE A 81 -10.14 -6.57 -3.81
C PHE A 81 -10.90 -5.75 -2.78
N THR A 82 -11.72 -6.43 -1.99
CA THR A 82 -12.54 -5.79 -0.96
C THR A 82 -12.28 -6.44 0.39
N PHE A 83 -12.03 -5.62 1.41
CA PHE A 83 -12.07 -6.03 2.81
C PHE A 83 -13.38 -5.54 3.42
N TYR A 84 -14.15 -6.42 4.06
CA TYR A 84 -15.31 -6.04 4.85
C TYR A 84 -15.04 -6.25 6.34
N ASN A 85 -15.93 -5.73 7.19
CA ASN A 85 -15.81 -5.80 8.65
C ASN A 85 -14.49 -5.18 9.18
N CYS A 86 -14.01 -4.13 8.51
CA CYS A 86 -12.82 -3.40 8.92
C CYS A 86 -13.13 -2.59 10.17
N ARG A 87 -12.14 -2.54 11.07
CA ARG A 87 -12.21 -1.79 12.33
C ARG A 87 -10.96 -0.92 12.49
N LEU A 88 -11.14 0.20 13.16
CA LEU A 88 -10.07 1.10 13.52
C LEU A 88 -9.41 0.58 14.79
N GLU A 89 -8.09 0.45 14.75
CA GLU A 89 -7.32 0.17 15.95
C GLU A 89 -6.87 1.52 16.56
N PRO A 90 -7.37 1.91 17.75
CA PRO A 90 -7.11 3.23 18.31
C PRO A 90 -5.63 3.52 18.52
N ASN A 91 -4.86 2.49 18.87
CA ASN A 91 -3.41 2.63 19.04
C ASN A 91 -2.73 2.98 17.72
N ASN A 92 -3.10 2.32 16.61
CA ASN A 92 -2.50 2.62 15.31
C ASN A 92 -2.84 4.03 14.84
N LEU A 93 -4.07 4.49 15.11
CA LEU A 93 -4.47 5.87 14.86
C LEU A 93 -3.63 6.86 15.69
N ARG A 94 -3.39 6.60 16.98
CA ARG A 94 -2.49 7.41 17.83
C ARG A 94 -1.07 7.50 17.26
N TRP A 95 -0.51 6.35 16.92
CA TRP A 95 0.83 6.26 16.32
C TRP A 95 0.91 7.03 15.01
N TYR A 96 -0.09 6.91 14.15
CA TYR A 96 -0.20 7.69 12.92
C TYR A 96 -0.28 9.18 13.21
N CYS A 97 -1.19 9.61 14.07
CA CYS A 97 -1.39 11.04 14.35
C CYS A 97 -0.11 11.70 14.87
N SER A 98 0.64 10.99 15.72
CA SER A 98 1.94 11.45 16.20
C SER A 98 3.01 11.50 15.12
N ALA A 99 3.14 10.45 14.30
CA ALA A 99 4.16 10.40 13.25
C ALA A 99 3.90 11.40 12.11
N PHE A 100 2.64 11.67 11.81
CA PHE A 100 2.21 12.56 10.72
C PHE A 100 1.90 13.99 11.18
N GLY A 101 2.14 14.30 12.46
CA GLY A 101 2.14 15.67 12.99
C GLY A 101 0.77 16.25 13.33
N TYR A 102 -0.24 15.39 13.54
CA TYR A 102 -1.56 15.75 14.06
C TYR A 102 -1.59 15.85 15.60
N GLY A 103 -0.58 15.29 16.29
CA GLY A 103 -0.49 15.23 17.75
C GLY A 103 -0.78 13.82 18.30
N TRP A 104 -0.22 13.48 19.46
CA TRP A 104 -0.46 12.17 20.10
C TRP A 104 -1.84 12.11 20.79
N ASP A 105 -2.33 13.27 21.24
CA ASP A 105 -3.62 13.54 21.89
C ASP A 105 -4.79 13.55 20.91
N TYR A 106 -4.53 13.44 19.61
CA TYR A 106 -5.53 13.58 18.55
C TYR A 106 -6.77 12.68 18.69
N PRO A 107 -6.70 11.42 19.18
CA PRO A 107 -7.90 10.60 19.36
C PRO A 107 -8.53 10.68 20.76
N ASP A 108 -8.01 11.49 21.69
CA ASP A 108 -8.56 11.60 23.05
C ASP A 108 -9.78 12.53 23.15
N SER A 109 -10.06 13.34 22.11
CA SER A 109 -11.34 14.04 22.00
C SER A 109 -12.35 13.15 21.29
N SER A 110 -13.38 12.71 22.03
CA SER A 110 -14.56 11.94 21.61
C SER A 110 -15.38 12.52 20.43
N PHE A 111 -14.88 13.56 19.77
CA PHE A 111 -15.53 14.34 18.72
C PHE A 111 -14.63 14.69 17.53
N ARG A 112 -13.37 14.23 17.46
CA ARG A 112 -12.52 14.50 16.29
C ARG A 112 -12.63 13.38 15.26
N ASP A 113 -12.91 13.80 14.03
CA ASP A 113 -12.87 12.93 12.87
C ASP A 113 -11.45 12.43 12.59
N ILE A 114 -11.38 11.23 12.01
CA ILE A 114 -10.14 10.62 11.54
C ILE A 114 -9.47 11.55 10.52
N PRO A 115 -8.13 11.70 10.55
CA PRO A 115 -7.43 12.52 9.56
C PRO A 115 -7.71 12.09 8.12
N LEU A 116 -7.84 13.05 7.20
CA LEU A 116 -8.16 12.83 5.78
C LEU A 116 -7.29 11.75 5.12
N CYS A 117 -5.99 11.72 5.47
CA CYS A 117 -5.00 10.84 4.88
C CYS A 117 -4.89 9.46 5.57
N TYR A 118 -5.48 9.28 6.75
CA TYR A 118 -5.35 8.02 7.49
C TYR A 118 -6.01 6.83 6.77
N PRO A 119 -7.21 6.95 6.15
CA PRO A 119 -7.82 5.83 5.45
C PRO A 119 -6.93 5.21 4.38
N GLU A 120 -6.10 5.99 3.68
CA GLU A 120 -5.16 5.47 2.67
C GLU A 120 -4.20 4.43 3.26
N VAL A 121 -3.76 4.58 4.52
CA VAL A 121 -2.86 3.63 5.19
C VAL A 121 -3.51 2.25 5.33
N LEU A 122 -4.83 2.21 5.55
CA LEU A 122 -5.58 0.96 5.70
C LEU A 122 -5.60 0.14 4.40
N PHE A 123 -5.44 0.80 3.24
CA PHE A 123 -5.42 0.15 1.93
C PHE A 123 -4.09 -0.52 1.60
N PHE A 124 -3.06 -0.40 2.44
CA PHE A 124 -1.73 -0.91 2.06
C PHE A 124 -1.74 -2.39 1.66
N ARG A 125 -2.42 -3.23 2.44
CA ARG A 125 -2.49 -4.68 2.13
C ARG A 125 -3.26 -4.94 0.84
N LEU A 126 -4.37 -4.23 0.60
CA LEU A 126 -5.11 -4.31 -0.67
C LEU A 126 -4.26 -3.87 -1.86
N LEU A 127 -3.49 -2.79 -1.72
CA LEU A 127 -2.54 -2.32 -2.75
C LEU A 127 -1.45 -3.37 -3.03
N ALA A 128 -0.86 -3.96 -1.99
CA ALA A 128 0.11 -5.05 -2.15
C ALA A 128 -0.52 -6.26 -2.86
N MET A 129 -1.78 -6.59 -2.54
CA MET A 129 -2.53 -7.65 -3.23
C MET A 129 -2.77 -7.33 -4.70
N ILE A 130 -3.15 -6.10 -5.05
CA ILE A 130 -3.28 -5.66 -6.46
C ILE A 130 -1.94 -5.81 -7.18
N VAL A 131 -0.88 -5.18 -6.66
CA VAL A 131 0.41 -5.10 -7.32
C VAL A 131 1.09 -6.46 -7.47
N CYS A 132 0.85 -7.39 -6.55
CA CYS A 132 1.33 -8.77 -6.61
C CYS A 132 0.44 -9.72 -7.43
N SER A 133 -0.62 -9.21 -8.08
CA SER A 133 -1.52 -10.02 -8.90
C SER A 133 -0.89 -10.46 -10.21
N GLU A 134 -1.33 -11.63 -10.66
CA GLU A 134 -1.04 -12.08 -12.03
C GLU A 134 -1.72 -11.17 -13.05
N GLU A 135 -2.91 -10.66 -12.69
CA GLU A 135 -3.73 -9.77 -13.50
C GLU A 135 -3.17 -8.34 -13.58
N PHE A 136 -2.32 -7.94 -12.63
CA PHE A 136 -1.72 -6.61 -12.64
C PHE A 136 -0.68 -6.49 -13.75
N ARG A 137 -0.85 -5.54 -14.66
CA ARG A 137 -0.15 -5.54 -15.97
C ARG A 137 1.24 -4.89 -15.96
N LEU A 138 1.71 -4.44 -14.81
CA LEU A 138 3.02 -3.80 -14.65
C LEU A 138 3.92 -4.62 -13.72
N SER A 139 5.23 -4.42 -13.84
CA SER A 139 6.15 -4.93 -12.83
C SER A 139 5.86 -4.25 -11.49
N PRO A 140 5.74 -5.01 -10.38
CA PRO A 140 5.57 -4.43 -9.05
C PRO A 140 6.83 -3.65 -8.61
N LEU A 141 7.94 -3.91 -9.27
CA LEU A 141 9.23 -3.32 -8.97
C LEU A 141 9.40 -1.96 -9.65
N GLY A 142 9.80 -0.95 -8.87
CA GLY A 142 10.11 0.39 -9.42
C GLY A 142 8.88 1.27 -9.67
N LEU A 143 7.71 0.90 -9.14
CA LEU A 143 6.53 1.75 -9.15
C LEU A 143 6.75 2.98 -8.26
N THR A 144 6.40 4.15 -8.76
CA THR A 144 6.51 5.43 -8.05
C THR A 144 5.16 6.13 -8.00
N ASN A 145 4.77 6.64 -6.83
CA ASN A 145 3.55 7.43 -6.71
C ASN A 145 3.76 8.79 -7.39
N VAL A 146 2.90 9.16 -8.34
CA VAL A 146 2.99 10.44 -9.07
C VAL A 146 1.81 11.36 -8.82
N ARG A 147 0.64 10.82 -8.47
CA ARG A 147 -0.55 11.60 -8.13
C ARG A 147 -1.36 10.89 -7.05
N LYS A 148 -1.93 11.67 -6.15
CA LYS A 148 -2.91 11.21 -5.16
C LYS A 148 -4.04 12.21 -5.05
N ILE A 149 -5.27 11.71 -5.01
CA ILE A 149 -6.47 12.50 -4.76
C ILE A 149 -7.22 11.80 -3.63
N MET A 150 -7.71 12.55 -2.66
CA MET A 150 -8.45 12.01 -1.52
C MET A 150 -9.62 12.94 -1.20
N ARG A 151 -10.75 12.36 -0.82
CA ARG A 151 -11.96 13.08 -0.44
C ARG A 151 -12.67 12.35 0.71
N THR A 152 -12.98 13.08 1.77
CA THR A 152 -13.91 12.63 2.80
C THR A 152 -15.31 13.09 2.42
N LEU A 153 -16.24 12.14 2.29
CA LEU A 153 -17.65 12.40 1.96
C LEU A 153 -18.50 12.45 3.23
N GLN A 154 -18.16 11.60 4.20
CA GLN A 154 -18.75 11.59 5.53
C GLN A 154 -17.70 11.14 6.56
N PRO A 155 -17.89 11.50 7.84
CA PRO A 155 -17.06 10.95 8.91
C PRO A 155 -17.09 9.42 8.91
N ILE A 156 -15.90 8.83 8.97
CA ILE A 156 -15.70 7.41 9.29
C ILE A 156 -15.75 7.32 10.82
N ASP A 157 -16.92 6.96 11.36
CA ASP A 157 -17.16 6.87 12.81
C ASP A 157 -17.62 5.44 13.13
N GLU A 158 -16.69 4.62 13.64
CA GLU A 158 -16.99 3.22 13.99
C GLU A 158 -17.95 3.13 15.19
N LEU A 159 -17.91 4.07 16.12
CA LEU A 159 -18.75 4.06 17.32
C LEU A 159 -20.23 4.25 16.95
N LYS A 160 -20.53 5.13 15.99
CA LYS A 160 -21.91 5.40 15.54
C LYS A 160 -22.34 4.54 14.36
N LYS A 161 -21.45 4.26 13.42
CA LYS A 161 -21.79 3.60 12.15
C LYS A 161 -21.40 2.12 12.09
N GLY A 162 -20.64 1.62 13.07
CA GLY A 162 -20.14 0.26 13.08
C GLY A 162 -18.98 0.04 12.10
N PRO A 163 -18.64 -1.22 11.76
CA PRO A 163 -17.53 -1.52 10.88
C PRO A 163 -17.78 -1.00 9.45
N PHE A 164 -16.69 -0.82 8.71
CA PHE A 164 -16.69 -0.33 7.33
C PHE A 164 -16.05 -1.34 6.38
N SER A 165 -16.15 -1.07 5.08
CA SER A 165 -15.51 -1.85 4.04
C SER A 165 -14.51 -0.99 3.28
N LEU A 166 -13.41 -1.61 2.86
CA LEU A 166 -12.35 -1.04 2.04
C LEU A 166 -12.35 -1.75 0.70
N GLN A 167 -12.39 -1.03 -0.41
CA GLN A 167 -12.26 -1.61 -1.74
C GLN A 167 -11.15 -0.91 -2.52
N ALA A 168 -10.21 -1.70 -3.06
CA ALA A 168 -9.22 -1.20 -3.99
C ALA A 168 -9.46 -1.82 -5.37
N SER A 169 -9.44 -1.01 -6.42
CA SER A 169 -9.65 -1.46 -7.80
C SER A 169 -8.73 -0.75 -8.76
N VAL A 170 -8.19 -1.50 -9.73
CA VAL A 170 -7.48 -0.90 -10.87
C VAL A 170 -8.51 -0.27 -11.81
N ARG A 171 -8.28 1.00 -12.18
CA ARG A 171 -9.20 1.77 -13.04
C ARG A 171 -8.73 1.83 -14.48
N GLU A 172 -7.49 2.22 -14.70
CA GLU A 172 -6.94 2.35 -16.06
C GLU A 172 -5.42 2.29 -16.07
N TYR A 173 -4.88 1.91 -17.24
CA TYR A 173 -3.46 1.99 -17.56
C TYR A 173 -3.28 3.01 -18.69
N ARG A 174 -2.35 3.96 -18.51
CA ARG A 174 -2.08 5.02 -19.49
C ARG A 174 -0.60 5.03 -19.86
N THR A 175 -0.29 5.02 -21.15
CA THR A 175 1.09 5.21 -21.63
C THR A 175 1.42 6.70 -21.62
N VAL A 176 2.53 7.07 -20.98
CA VAL A 176 3.05 8.43 -20.91
C VAL A 176 4.48 8.47 -21.45
N GLU A 177 5.04 9.67 -21.66
CA GLU A 177 6.39 9.82 -22.22
C GLU A 177 7.45 9.05 -21.43
N VAL A 178 7.36 9.12 -20.09
CA VAL A 178 8.33 8.55 -19.14
C VAL A 178 8.09 7.08 -18.79
N GLY A 179 7.02 6.45 -19.30
CA GLY A 179 6.66 5.07 -18.96
C GLY A 179 5.17 4.81 -19.02
N ILE A 180 4.64 4.05 -18.06
CA ILE A 180 3.22 3.69 -17.98
C ILE A 180 2.69 4.03 -16.60
N GLU A 181 1.59 4.76 -16.57
CA GLU A 181 0.82 5.03 -15.35
C GLU A 181 -0.30 4.00 -15.18
N VAL A 182 -0.64 3.72 -13.92
CA VAL A 182 -1.84 2.98 -13.53
C VAL A 182 -2.57 3.74 -12.43
N ASP A 183 -3.86 3.90 -12.61
CA ASP A 183 -4.75 4.49 -11.62
C ASP A 183 -5.41 3.39 -10.79
N ILE A 184 -5.32 3.53 -9.47
CA ILE A 184 -5.96 2.63 -8.49
C ILE A 184 -6.92 3.45 -7.64
N ALA A 185 -8.20 3.12 -7.68
CA ALA A 185 -9.21 3.72 -6.81
C ALA A 185 -9.27 2.99 -5.48
N LEU A 186 -9.46 3.78 -4.43
CA LEU A 186 -9.55 3.36 -3.04
C LEU A 186 -10.87 3.88 -2.48
N ASP A 187 -11.82 3.00 -2.21
CA ASP A 187 -13.17 3.38 -1.79
C ASP A 187 -13.45 2.83 -0.39
N VAL A 188 -13.97 3.69 0.50
CA VAL A 188 -14.42 3.29 1.84
C VAL A 188 -15.92 3.47 1.91
N THR A 189 -16.62 2.40 2.30
CA THR A 189 -18.07 2.43 2.48
C THR A 189 -18.45 2.06 3.91
N ASP A 190 -19.52 2.67 4.42
CA ASP A 190 -20.10 2.26 5.71
C ASP A 190 -20.79 0.88 5.62
N ARG A 191 -21.32 0.40 6.75
CA ARG A 191 -22.09 -0.85 6.81
C ARG A 191 -23.32 -0.89 5.90
N ALA A 192 -23.83 0.27 5.50
CA ALA A 192 -24.98 0.42 4.60
C ALA A 192 -24.54 0.59 3.14
N SER A 193 -23.26 0.31 2.84
CA SER A 193 -22.64 0.47 1.51
C SER A 193 -22.69 1.90 0.96
N LYS A 194 -22.79 2.91 1.83
CA LYS A 194 -22.70 4.32 1.43
C LYS A 194 -21.24 4.77 1.42
N PRO A 195 -20.80 5.52 0.39
CA PRO A 195 -19.43 5.98 0.32
C PRO A 195 -19.17 7.05 1.38
N VAL A 196 -18.14 6.84 2.20
CA VAL A 196 -17.73 7.76 3.28
C VAL A 196 -16.38 8.41 3.01
N TRP A 197 -15.50 7.73 2.26
CA TRP A 197 -14.23 8.27 1.81
C TRP A 197 -13.87 7.65 0.46
N ALA A 198 -13.17 8.42 -0.38
CA ALA A 198 -12.66 7.92 -1.64
C ALA A 198 -11.30 8.52 -1.95
N GLY A 199 -10.46 7.75 -2.61
CA GLY A 199 -9.12 8.11 -3.02
C GLY A 199 -8.77 7.54 -4.38
N LEU A 200 -7.78 8.16 -5.01
CA LEU A 200 -7.18 7.73 -6.26
C LEU A 200 -5.67 7.83 -6.12
N VAL A 201 -4.97 6.74 -6.36
CA VAL A 201 -3.50 6.69 -6.38
C VAL A 201 -3.05 6.35 -7.79
N THR A 202 -2.22 7.22 -8.37
CA THR A 202 -1.57 6.97 -9.66
C THR A 202 -0.14 6.51 -9.42
N LEU A 203 0.17 5.31 -9.92
CA LEU A 203 1.50 4.73 -9.88
C LEU A 203 2.12 4.79 -11.28
N LEU A 204 3.39 5.19 -11.36
CA LEU A 204 4.19 5.21 -12.58
C LEU A 204 5.22 4.09 -12.56
N SER A 205 5.18 3.22 -13.57
CA SER A 205 6.27 2.32 -13.94
C SER A 205 7.13 3.01 -14.99
N ARG A 206 8.34 3.43 -14.58
CA ARG A 206 9.26 4.12 -15.48
C ARG A 206 9.92 3.16 -16.46
N ASP A 207 10.01 3.58 -17.71
CA ASP A 207 10.81 2.88 -18.72
C ASP A 207 12.29 3.28 -18.58
N THR A 208 13.11 2.31 -18.18
CA THR A 208 14.56 2.52 -17.97
C THR A 208 15.28 2.90 -19.24
N LYS A 209 14.77 2.53 -20.43
CA LYS A 209 15.38 2.89 -21.72
C LYS A 209 15.14 4.35 -22.10
N LYS A 210 14.03 4.94 -21.62
CA LYS A 210 13.67 6.35 -21.88
C LYS A 210 14.29 7.31 -20.86
N LEU A 211 14.79 6.81 -19.73
CA LEU A 211 15.38 7.60 -18.65
C LEU A 211 16.57 8.47 -19.11
N ASN A 212 17.33 8.02 -20.11
CA ASN A 212 18.49 8.75 -20.63
C ASN A 212 18.14 9.98 -21.50
N LYS A 213 16.86 10.21 -21.80
CA LYS A 213 16.42 11.29 -22.71
C LYS A 213 15.59 12.38 -22.05
N TRP A 214 15.14 12.18 -20.81
CA TRP A 214 14.20 13.10 -20.17
C TRP A 214 14.91 13.93 -19.09
N GLN A 215 15.06 15.23 -19.36
CA GLN A 215 15.36 16.22 -18.34
C GLN A 215 14.03 16.73 -17.78
N PRO A 216 13.84 16.80 -16.44
CA PRO A 216 12.68 17.45 -15.89
C PRO A 216 12.69 18.92 -16.34
N ALA A 217 11.67 19.33 -17.08
CA ALA A 217 11.40 20.74 -17.30
C ALA A 217 11.07 21.33 -15.93
N CYS A 218 12.05 21.99 -15.32
CA CYS A 218 11.82 22.82 -14.15
C CYS A 218 11.03 24.03 -14.65
N GLY A 219 9.70 23.89 -14.71
CA GLY A 219 8.82 24.99 -15.05
C GLY A 219 9.02 26.09 -14.03
N SER A 220 9.62 27.21 -14.45
CA SER A 220 9.66 28.44 -13.68
C SER A 220 8.22 28.96 -13.55
N HIS A 221 7.50 28.45 -12.56
CA HIS A 221 6.28 29.09 -12.13
C HIS A 221 6.69 30.41 -11.49
N GLU A 222 6.35 31.52 -12.14
CA GLU A 222 6.45 32.84 -11.52
C GLU A 222 5.74 32.79 -10.16
N PRO A 223 6.37 33.31 -9.09
CA PRO A 223 5.81 33.20 -7.76
C PRO A 223 4.53 34.04 -7.72
N LYS A 224 3.37 33.36 -7.74
CA LYS A 224 2.19 33.91 -7.08
C LYS A 224 2.57 34.22 -5.64
N GLU A 225 1.88 35.14 -5.00
CA GLU A 225 2.09 35.47 -3.59
C GLU A 225 1.73 34.23 -2.73
N VAL A 226 2.68 33.30 -2.61
CA VAL A 226 2.52 32.02 -1.94
C VAL A 226 3.02 32.19 -0.51
N LYS A 227 2.16 31.85 0.46
CA LYS A 227 2.58 31.70 1.85
C LYS A 227 3.55 30.53 1.95
N THR A 228 4.83 30.82 2.15
CA THR A 228 5.86 29.81 2.35
C THR A 228 5.94 29.44 3.83
N ILE A 229 5.99 28.13 4.11
CA ILE A 229 6.22 27.60 5.46
C ILE A 229 7.46 26.71 5.38
N GLU A 230 8.43 26.94 6.25
CA GLU A 230 9.59 26.06 6.39
C GLU A 230 9.23 24.90 7.32
N LEU A 231 9.35 23.68 6.80
CA LEU A 231 9.11 22.45 7.56
C LEU A 231 10.43 21.74 7.79
N ASN A 232 10.82 21.59 9.06
CA ASN A 232 11.94 20.73 9.42
C ASN A 232 11.52 19.27 9.29
N VAL A 233 12.30 18.48 8.53
CA VAL A 233 12.05 17.06 8.30
C VAL A 233 13.21 16.24 8.90
N PRO A 234 13.09 15.78 10.16
CA PRO A 234 14.12 14.96 10.78
C PRO A 234 14.42 13.70 9.96
N TRP A 235 15.68 13.25 9.95
CA TRP A 235 16.12 12.09 9.16
C TRP A 235 15.37 10.79 9.51
N TYR A 236 14.93 10.65 10.77
CA TYR A 236 14.20 9.48 11.25
C TYR A 236 12.70 9.51 10.90
N THR A 237 12.19 10.58 10.27
CA THR A 237 10.76 10.74 9.93
C THR A 237 10.25 9.59 9.07
N GLY A 238 11.04 9.14 8.11
CA GLY A 238 10.70 7.96 7.29
C GLY A 238 10.53 6.69 8.12
N LEU A 239 11.40 6.47 9.13
CA LEU A 239 11.30 5.33 10.05
C LEU A 239 10.09 5.43 10.96
N LYS A 240 9.80 6.61 11.51
CA LYS A 240 8.59 6.84 12.32
C LYS A 240 7.31 6.60 11.52
N CYS A 241 7.24 7.09 10.28
CA CYS A 241 6.09 6.86 9.40
C CYS A 241 5.93 5.39 9.05
N ALA A 242 7.03 4.70 8.75
CA ALA A 242 7.04 3.27 8.49
C ALA A 242 6.58 2.46 9.71
N TYR A 243 7.04 2.83 10.91
CA TYR A 243 6.63 2.20 12.16
C TYR A 243 5.15 2.46 12.48
N ALA A 244 4.67 3.70 12.32
CA ALA A 244 3.25 4.01 12.49
C ALA A 244 2.35 3.29 11.47
N SER A 245 2.89 3.00 10.29
CA SER A 245 2.21 2.25 9.24
C SER A 245 2.46 0.74 9.34
N TRP A 246 3.26 0.27 10.31
CA TRP A 246 3.83 -1.08 10.36
C TRP A 246 2.78 -2.19 10.41
N ASN A 247 1.72 -1.98 11.18
CA ASN A 247 0.62 -2.94 11.31
C ASN A 247 -0.13 -3.12 9.98
N TYR A 248 -0.07 -2.11 9.11
CA TYR A 248 -0.68 -2.15 7.79
C TYR A 248 0.32 -2.49 6.68
N ASN A 249 1.61 -2.16 6.86
CA ASN A 249 2.66 -2.16 5.84
C ASN A 249 4.03 -2.64 6.36
N PRO A 250 4.30 -3.95 6.38
CA PRO A 250 5.62 -4.49 6.62
C PRO A 250 6.51 -4.50 5.36
N HIS A 251 6.14 -3.88 4.24
CA HIS A 251 7.12 -3.72 3.14
C HIS A 251 8.31 -2.83 3.57
N HIS A 252 8.12 -1.92 4.54
CA HIS A 252 9.23 -1.16 5.13
C HIS A 252 10.08 -1.95 6.14
N LEU A 253 9.55 -3.06 6.66
CA LEU A 253 10.29 -4.07 7.44
C LEU A 253 11.44 -4.67 6.60
N PHE A 254 11.25 -4.66 5.27
CA PHE A 254 12.25 -5.08 4.29
C PHE A 254 12.87 -3.89 3.55
N SER A 255 13.16 -2.80 4.27
CA SER A 255 14.07 -1.75 3.78
C SER A 255 15.38 -2.35 3.21
N SER A 256 15.83 -3.49 3.75
CA SER A 256 16.93 -4.30 3.21
C SER A 256 16.70 -4.80 1.78
N ILE A 257 15.47 -5.22 1.42
CA ILE A 257 15.10 -5.61 0.05
C ILE A 257 15.02 -4.36 -0.85
N THR A 258 14.55 -3.22 -0.36
CA THR A 258 14.53 -1.96 -1.15
C THR A 258 15.94 -1.41 -1.44
N LYS A 259 16.90 -1.64 -0.54
CA LYS A 259 18.33 -1.38 -0.77
C LYS A 259 18.91 -2.31 -1.83
N LEU A 260 18.56 -3.61 -1.80
CA LEU A 260 18.94 -4.57 -2.86
C LEU A 260 18.33 -4.21 -4.22
N LEU A 261 17.26 -3.42 -4.23
CA LEU A 261 16.51 -2.99 -5.43
C LEU A 261 16.76 -1.54 -5.86
N GLY A 262 17.73 -0.85 -5.25
CA GLY A 262 18.30 0.41 -5.74
C GLY A 262 17.83 1.71 -5.07
N TYR A 263 17.03 1.67 -3.98
CA TYR A 263 16.64 2.88 -3.26
C TYR A 263 17.67 3.21 -2.16
N LYS A 264 18.37 4.35 -2.30
CA LYS A 264 19.54 4.72 -1.47
C LYS A 264 19.19 5.26 -0.08
N HIS A 265 17.98 5.77 0.16
CA HIS A 265 17.57 6.33 1.46
C HIS A 265 16.11 5.98 1.80
N PRO A 266 15.73 5.90 3.09
CA PRO A 266 14.33 5.88 3.50
C PRO A 266 13.71 7.23 3.12
N THR A 267 13.11 7.29 1.94
CA THR A 267 12.39 8.47 1.47
C THR A 267 11.20 8.75 2.39
N VAL A 268 11.04 10.01 2.79
CA VAL A 268 9.86 10.48 3.51
C VAL A 268 8.62 10.06 2.71
N HIS A 269 7.72 9.34 3.38
CA HIS A 269 6.54 8.79 2.73
C HIS A 269 5.72 9.95 2.13
N SER A 270 5.31 9.87 0.86
CA SER A 270 4.59 10.99 0.19
C SER A 270 3.34 11.43 0.96
N LEU A 271 2.68 10.48 1.63
CA LEU A 271 1.55 10.76 2.52
C LEU A 271 1.91 11.65 3.72
N TRP A 272 3.16 11.61 4.22
CA TRP A 272 3.60 12.48 5.31
C TRP A 272 3.62 13.93 4.88
N MET A 273 4.15 14.20 3.69
CA MET A 273 4.14 15.56 3.12
C MET A 273 2.71 16.07 2.96
N ILE A 274 1.81 15.23 2.41
CA ILE A 274 0.39 15.59 2.22
C ILE A 274 -0.33 15.81 3.56
N SER A 275 0.00 15.05 4.61
CA SER A 275 -0.61 15.24 5.93
C SER A 275 -0.13 16.51 6.66
N ARG A 276 1.05 17.03 6.32
CA ARG A 276 1.67 18.17 7.01
C ARG A 276 1.41 19.52 6.32
N CYS A 277 1.08 19.50 5.03
CA CYS A 277 0.85 20.68 4.20
C CYS A 277 -0.65 20.86 3.95
#